data_AF-A0A962IS30-F1
#
_entry.id   AF-A0A962IS30-F1
#
_cell.length_a   1.000
_cell.length_b   1.000
_cell.length_c   1.000
_cell.angle_alpha   90.00
_cell.angle_beta   90.00
_cell.angle_gamma   90.00
#
_symmetry.space_group_name_H-M   'P 1'
#
loop_
_entity.id
_entity.type
_entity.pdbx_description
1 polymer ?
#
loop_
_entity_poly.entity_id
_entity_poly.type
_entity_poly.pdbx_seq_one_letter_code
_entity_poly.pdbx_strand_id
1 'polypeptide(L)'
;MDIVAVISLSVSVLALAGAIIALGMAWTHRRKDRVPVMDQTYRQSEYFPTMASMLSDGALVWQRLIVECDDIGADIPATRLTDQQKEAMGGWLLQLKDFCRSSRQTIEQSYTLLNTEARKLSATDLDLQFPEMERYNREMKSNINVISEQLSHLRCVVNGQENFGDRPLKITLHKPQGIPHFLKVRKKIAELQARRKGIARQSPQPAAS
;
A
#
# COMPACT_ATOMS: atom_id res chain seq x y z
N MET A 1 -29.42 70.77 17.18
CA MET A 1 -28.27 69.90 17.49
C MET A 1 -28.69 68.48 17.18
N ASP A 2 -27.96 67.84 16.26
CA ASP A 2 -28.47 66.86 15.30
C ASP A 2 -28.65 65.43 15.83
N ILE A 3 -29.91 64.97 15.80
CA ILE A 3 -30.33 63.58 16.06
C ILE A 3 -29.74 62.61 15.02
N VAL A 4 -29.42 63.11 13.81
CA VAL A 4 -28.85 62.32 12.70
C VAL A 4 -27.43 61.83 13.01
N ALA A 5 -26.63 62.61 13.76
CA ALA A 5 -25.28 62.21 14.16
C ALA A 5 -25.27 61.05 15.17
N VAL A 6 -26.27 60.99 16.06
CA VAL A 6 -26.38 59.95 17.10
C VAL A 6 -26.81 58.60 16.52
N ILE A 7 -27.65 58.61 15.48
CA ILE A 7 -28.08 57.39 14.77
C ILE A 7 -26.92 56.84 13.91
N SER A 8 -26.14 57.72 13.29
CA SER A 8 -24.94 57.34 12.53
C SER A 8 -23.88 56.64 13.41
N LEU A 9 -23.62 57.16 14.61
CA LEU A 9 -22.66 56.58 15.56
C LEU A 9 -23.11 55.20 16.10
N SER A 10 -24.41 55.00 16.34
CA SER A 10 -24.93 53.74 16.88
C SER A 10 -24.92 52.60 15.85
N VAL A 11 -25.17 52.88 14.58
CA VAL A 11 -25.07 51.88 13.49
C VAL A 11 -23.62 51.45 13.25
N SER A 12 -22.66 52.36 13.35
CA SER A 12 -21.23 52.04 13.19
C SER A 12 -20.67 51.20 14.32
N VAL A 13 -21.09 51.43 15.58
CA VAL A 13 -20.66 50.63 16.74
C VAL A 13 -21.23 49.20 16.69
N LEU A 14 -22.49 49.05 16.25
CA LEU A 14 -23.10 47.73 16.05
C LEU A 14 -22.43 46.95 14.91
N ALA A 15 -22.04 47.62 13.82
CA ALA A 15 -21.29 47.00 12.73
C ALA A 15 -19.89 46.54 13.15
N LEU A 16 -19.20 47.32 14.00
CA LEU A 16 -17.88 46.96 14.51
C LEU A 16 -17.96 45.78 15.51
N ALA A 17 -18.96 45.78 16.39
CA ALA A 17 -19.19 44.68 17.33
C ALA A 17 -19.56 43.37 16.61
N GLY A 18 -20.39 43.45 15.56
CA GLY A 18 -20.72 42.30 14.71
C GLY A 18 -19.51 41.73 13.98
N ALA A 19 -18.61 42.57 13.45
CA ALA A 19 -17.39 42.14 12.79
C ALA A 19 -16.40 41.45 13.74
N ILE A 20 -16.28 41.92 14.98
CA ILE A 20 -15.43 41.29 16.01
C ILE A 20 -15.97 39.92 16.42
N ILE A 21 -17.28 39.79 16.59
CA ILE A 21 -17.93 38.52 16.91
C ILE A 21 -17.80 37.53 15.74
N ALA A 22 -17.97 37.99 14.49
CA ALA A 22 -17.79 37.16 13.30
C ALA A 22 -16.33 36.70 13.12
N LEU A 23 -15.35 37.56 13.40
CA LEU A 23 -13.92 37.19 13.41
C LEU A 23 -13.60 36.19 14.54
N GLY A 24 -14.18 36.36 15.73
CA GLY A 24 -14.03 35.42 16.85
C GLY A 24 -14.63 34.04 16.57
N MET A 25 -15.82 34.01 15.96
CA MET A 25 -16.45 32.75 15.53
C MET A 25 -15.71 32.09 14.38
N ALA A 26 -15.25 32.84 13.38
CA ALA A 26 -14.43 32.31 12.29
C ALA A 26 -13.07 31.77 12.78
N TRP A 27 -12.47 32.40 13.80
CA TRP A 27 -11.20 31.96 14.38
C TRP A 27 -11.35 30.70 15.25
N THR A 28 -12.45 30.59 15.99
CA THR A 28 -12.79 29.40 16.79
C THR A 28 -13.23 28.23 15.91
N HIS A 29 -13.97 28.47 14.82
CA HIS A 29 -14.28 27.44 13.82
C HIS A 29 -13.03 26.95 13.08
N ARG A 30 -12.15 27.87 12.64
CA ARG A 30 -10.84 27.51 12.06
C ARG A 30 -9.95 26.71 13.01
N ARG A 31 -10.09 26.89 14.33
CA ARG A 31 -9.36 26.09 15.33
C ARG A 31 -9.95 24.70 15.54
N LYS A 32 -11.26 24.54 15.43
CA LYS A 32 -11.92 23.22 15.50
C LYS A 32 -11.71 22.37 14.24
N ASP A 33 -11.61 23.00 13.07
CA ASP A 33 -11.37 22.30 11.79
C ASP A 33 -9.87 22.04 11.51
N ARG A 34 -8.97 22.54 12.35
CA ARG A 34 -7.57 22.13 12.34
C ARG A 34 -7.43 20.87 13.18
N VAL A 35 -7.47 19.72 12.51
CA VAL A 35 -6.88 18.49 13.06
C VAL A 35 -5.50 18.87 13.63
N PRO A 36 -5.22 18.59 14.91
CA PRO A 36 -3.98 19.05 15.52
C PRO A 36 -2.80 18.50 14.72
N VAL A 37 -1.97 19.40 14.20
CA VAL A 37 -0.80 19.08 13.36
C VAL A 37 0.12 18.05 14.05
N MET A 38 0.16 18.03 15.39
CA MET A 38 0.88 17.02 16.17
C MET A 38 0.39 15.58 15.97
N ASP A 39 -0.92 15.35 15.84
CA ASP A 39 -1.48 14.00 15.66
C ASP A 39 -1.18 13.46 14.25
N GLN A 40 -1.10 14.34 13.25
CA GLN A 40 -0.69 13.96 11.89
C GLN A 40 0.79 13.59 11.78
N THR A 41 1.69 14.36 12.41
CA THR A 41 3.14 14.09 12.37
C THR A 41 3.50 12.83 13.16
N TYR A 42 2.82 12.59 14.28
CA TYR A 42 3.00 11.39 15.10
C TYR A 42 2.59 10.12 14.34
N ARG A 43 1.38 10.08 13.74
CA ARG A 43 0.94 8.95 12.93
C ARG A 43 1.84 8.68 11.72
N GLN A 44 2.28 9.74 11.03
CA GLN A 44 3.26 9.62 9.95
C GLN A 44 4.57 8.96 10.41
N SER A 45 5.05 9.31 11.60
CA SER A 45 6.29 8.77 12.17
C SER A 45 6.19 7.30 12.58
N GLU A 46 4.98 6.76 12.79
CA GLU A 46 4.76 5.38 13.19
C GLU A 46 4.52 4.45 11.98
N TYR A 47 3.71 4.90 11.01
CA TYR A 47 3.36 4.08 9.84
C TYR A 47 4.52 3.92 8.86
N PHE A 48 5.29 4.99 8.62
CA PHE A 48 6.31 4.98 7.59
C PHE A 48 7.47 4.01 7.90
N PRO A 49 8.10 4.01 9.09
CA PRO A 49 9.16 3.04 9.41
C PRO A 49 8.67 1.59 9.34
N THR A 50 7.45 1.34 9.80
CA THR A 50 6.83 0.01 9.74
C THR A 50 6.64 -0.47 8.31
N MET A 51 6.05 0.35 7.43
CA MET A 51 5.88 0.01 6.02
C MET A 51 7.23 -0.16 5.30
N ALA A 52 8.21 0.70 5.61
CA ALA A 52 9.55 0.66 5.04
C ALA A 52 10.27 -0.64 5.43
N SER A 53 10.21 -1.04 6.70
CA SER A 53 10.77 -2.31 7.20
C SER A 53 10.10 -3.52 6.55
N MET A 54 8.76 -3.54 6.44
CA MET A 54 8.06 -4.65 5.77
C MET A 54 8.53 -4.86 4.33
N LEU A 55 8.76 -3.76 3.61
CA LEU A 55 9.25 -3.80 2.24
C LEU A 55 10.73 -4.22 2.19
N SER A 56 11.61 -3.64 3.00
CA SER A 56 13.03 -4.02 3.01
C SER A 56 13.23 -5.49 3.36
N ASP A 57 12.55 -5.98 4.39
CA ASP A 57 12.65 -7.36 4.84
C ASP A 57 12.07 -8.32 3.79
N GLY A 58 10.94 -7.93 3.19
CA GLY A 58 10.34 -8.67 2.08
C GLY A 58 11.32 -8.84 0.90
N ALA A 59 12.01 -7.76 0.49
CA ALA A 59 13.00 -7.82 -0.59
C ALA A 59 14.15 -8.79 -0.29
N LEU A 60 14.65 -8.80 0.95
CA LEU A 60 15.70 -9.71 1.38
C LEU A 60 15.24 -11.18 1.36
N VAL A 61 14.01 -11.46 1.78
CA VAL A 61 13.47 -12.82 1.73
C VAL A 61 13.31 -13.31 0.29
N TRP A 62 12.81 -12.47 -0.62
CA TRP A 62 12.76 -12.84 -2.04
C TRP A 62 14.15 -13.07 -2.63
N GLN A 63 15.14 -12.27 -2.24
CA GLN A 63 16.53 -12.47 -2.66
C GLN A 63 17.09 -13.80 -2.14
N ARG A 64 16.78 -14.17 -0.89
CA ARG A 64 17.17 -15.46 -0.33
C ARG A 64 16.57 -16.63 -1.10
N LEU A 65 15.29 -16.56 -1.45
CA LEU A 65 14.62 -17.61 -2.24
C LEU A 65 15.24 -17.75 -3.64
N ILE A 66 15.68 -16.64 -4.26
CA ILE A 66 16.42 -16.67 -5.54
C ILE A 66 17.73 -17.45 -5.39
N VAL A 67 18.50 -17.15 -4.35
CA VAL A 67 19.77 -17.84 -4.06
C VAL A 67 19.53 -19.32 -3.82
N GLU A 68 18.50 -19.69 -3.05
CA GLU A 68 18.17 -21.10 -2.80
C GLU A 68 17.76 -21.85 -4.08
N CYS A 69 17.08 -21.20 -5.02
CA CYS A 69 16.82 -21.78 -6.33
C CYS A 69 18.11 -22.04 -7.11
N ASP A 70 19.07 -21.10 -7.07
CA ASP A 70 20.37 -21.24 -7.75
C ASP A 70 21.22 -22.34 -7.09
N ASP A 71 21.21 -22.44 -5.76
CA ASP A 71 21.92 -23.49 -5.01
C ASP A 71 21.40 -24.89 -5.38
N ILE A 72 20.08 -25.11 -5.29
CA ILE A 72 19.47 -26.39 -5.67
C ILE A 72 19.76 -26.68 -7.15
N GLY A 73 19.67 -25.66 -8.01
CA GLY A 73 19.96 -25.78 -9.44
C GLY A 73 21.39 -26.22 -9.75
N ALA A 74 22.37 -25.78 -8.95
CA ALA A 74 23.77 -26.17 -9.07
C ALA A 74 24.00 -27.64 -8.68
N ASP A 75 23.18 -28.19 -7.78
CA ASP A 75 23.28 -29.57 -7.31
C ASP A 75 22.63 -30.59 -8.28
N ILE A 76 21.66 -30.17 -9.10
CA ILE A 76 20.91 -31.04 -10.05
C ILE A 76 21.81 -31.94 -10.92
N PRO A 77 22.89 -31.44 -11.57
CA PRO A 77 23.70 -32.26 -12.47
C PRO A 77 24.30 -33.50 -11.79
N ALA A 78 24.67 -33.37 -10.51
CA ALA A 78 25.29 -34.43 -9.70
C ALA A 78 24.29 -35.48 -9.19
N THR A 79 22.99 -35.26 -9.36
CA THR A 79 21.95 -36.17 -8.87
C THR A 79 21.79 -37.42 -9.75
N ARG A 80 21.17 -38.46 -9.15
CA ARG A 80 20.78 -39.71 -9.82
C ARG A 80 19.47 -39.62 -10.60
N LEU A 81 18.88 -38.42 -10.69
CA LEU A 81 17.65 -38.19 -11.45
C LEU A 81 17.85 -38.50 -12.93
N THR A 82 16.78 -38.87 -13.63
CA THR A 82 16.81 -39.02 -15.08
C THR A 82 16.97 -37.65 -15.75
N ASP A 83 17.50 -37.61 -16.98
CA ASP A 83 17.69 -36.33 -17.69
C ASP A 83 16.37 -35.54 -17.84
N GLN A 84 15.27 -36.24 -18.08
CA GLN A 84 13.93 -35.64 -18.14
C GLN A 84 13.52 -35.01 -16.79
N GLN A 85 13.81 -35.67 -15.66
CA GLN A 85 13.53 -35.14 -14.34
C GLN A 85 14.42 -33.94 -14.01
N LYS A 86 15.69 -33.97 -14.41
CA LYS A 86 16.63 -32.85 -14.28
C LYS A 86 16.13 -31.63 -15.05
N GLU A 87 15.70 -31.82 -16.29
CA GLU A 87 15.13 -30.76 -17.13
C GLU A 87 13.85 -30.18 -16.52
N ALA A 88 12.93 -31.04 -16.09
CA ALA A 88 11.68 -30.61 -15.46
C ALA A 88 11.92 -29.81 -14.17
N MET A 89 12.82 -30.29 -13.30
CA MET A 89 13.20 -29.59 -12.07
C MET A 89 13.89 -28.25 -12.38
N GLY A 90 14.81 -28.22 -13.34
CA GLY A 90 15.49 -27.00 -13.77
C GLY A 90 14.53 -25.95 -14.34
N GLY A 91 13.59 -26.37 -15.19
CA GLY A 91 12.54 -25.50 -15.72
C GLY A 91 11.65 -24.93 -14.63
N TRP A 92 11.32 -25.73 -13.61
CA TRP A 92 10.53 -25.27 -12.47
C TRP A 92 11.29 -24.27 -11.59
N LEU A 93 12.55 -24.54 -11.26
CA LEU A 93 13.40 -23.62 -10.50
C LEU A 93 13.57 -22.28 -11.24
N LEU A 94 13.67 -22.32 -12.58
CA LEU A 94 13.74 -21.11 -13.39
C LEU A 94 12.46 -20.28 -13.29
N GLN A 95 11.28 -20.90 -13.44
CA GLN A 95 9.99 -20.22 -13.28
C GLN A 95 9.83 -19.60 -11.89
N LEU A 96 10.22 -20.34 -10.86
CA LEU A 96 10.16 -19.87 -9.48
C LEU A 96 11.10 -18.68 -9.25
N LYS A 97 12.33 -18.78 -9.77
CA LYS A 97 13.31 -17.69 -9.70
C LYS A 97 12.80 -16.42 -10.38
N ASP A 98 12.19 -16.54 -11.56
CA ASP A 98 11.62 -15.38 -12.27
C ASP A 98 10.45 -14.76 -11.50
N PHE A 99 9.61 -15.57 -10.86
CA PHE A 99 8.57 -15.09 -9.97
C PHE A 99 9.16 -14.32 -8.77
N CYS A 100 10.18 -14.87 -8.11
CA CYS A 100 10.84 -14.22 -6.98
C CYS A 100 11.51 -12.90 -7.40
N ARG A 101 12.15 -12.86 -8.58
CA ARG A 101 12.75 -11.63 -9.15
C ARG A 101 11.70 -10.56 -9.41
N SER A 102 10.58 -10.93 -10.02
CA SER A 102 9.47 -10.01 -10.29
C SER A 102 8.86 -9.47 -8.99
N SER A 103 8.70 -10.33 -7.98
CA SER A 103 8.19 -9.96 -6.66
C SER A 103 9.14 -9.00 -5.94
N ARG A 104 10.44 -9.30 -5.93
CA ARG A 104 11.48 -8.43 -5.37
C ARG A 104 11.50 -7.05 -6.03
N GLN A 105 11.48 -7.00 -7.37
CA GLN A 105 11.45 -5.75 -8.11
C GLN A 105 10.20 -4.92 -7.78
N THR A 106 9.05 -5.58 -7.62
CA THR A 106 7.80 -4.92 -7.22
C THR A 106 7.91 -4.27 -5.83
N ILE A 107 8.60 -4.93 -4.90
CA ILE A 107 8.89 -4.38 -3.57
C ILE A 107 9.84 -3.20 -3.64
N GLU A 108 10.93 -3.31 -4.39
CA GLU A 108 11.90 -2.21 -4.56
C GLU A 108 11.24 -0.95 -5.15
N GLN A 109 10.37 -1.13 -6.15
CA GLN A 109 9.56 -0.05 -6.72
C GLN A 109 8.61 0.55 -5.68
N SER A 110 7.94 -0.31 -4.91
CA SER A 110 7.03 0.12 -3.84
C SER A 110 7.77 0.89 -2.74
N TYR A 111 8.95 0.43 -2.35
CA TYR A 111 9.81 1.09 -1.37
C TYR A 111 10.30 2.46 -1.86
N THR A 112 10.70 2.55 -3.13
CA THR A 112 11.11 3.82 -3.75
C THR A 112 9.95 4.81 -3.78
N LEU A 113 8.74 4.35 -4.14
CA LEU A 113 7.54 5.20 -4.13
C LEU A 113 7.18 5.63 -2.72
N LEU A 114 7.23 4.73 -1.73
CA LEU A 114 7.00 5.07 -0.34
C LEU A 114 8.01 6.15 0.11
N ASN A 115 9.31 5.99 -0.14
CA ASN A 115 10.31 6.97 0.25
C ASN A 115 10.14 8.34 -0.42
N THR A 116 9.74 8.36 -1.69
CA THR A 116 9.63 9.60 -2.49
C THR A 116 8.29 10.31 -2.31
N GLU A 117 7.20 9.56 -2.12
CA GLU A 117 5.84 10.10 -2.02
C GLU A 117 5.32 10.18 -0.59
N ALA A 118 5.75 9.33 0.36
CA ALA A 118 5.17 9.31 1.70
C ALA A 118 5.43 10.58 2.51
N ARG A 119 6.53 11.31 2.25
CA ARG A 119 6.76 12.64 2.83
C ARG A 119 5.72 13.68 2.37
N LYS A 120 4.99 13.41 1.29
CA LYS A 120 3.94 14.25 0.72
C LYS A 120 2.53 13.74 1.01
N LEU A 121 2.40 12.51 1.54
CA LEU A 121 1.11 11.90 1.88
C LEU A 121 0.59 12.43 3.21
N SER A 122 -0.70 12.79 3.27
CA SER A 122 -1.34 13.17 4.53
C SER A 122 -1.48 11.96 5.47
N ALA A 123 -1.63 12.18 6.78
CA ALA A 123 -1.88 11.08 7.72
C ALA A 123 -3.14 10.27 7.35
N THR A 124 -4.17 10.94 6.84
CA THR A 124 -5.38 10.28 6.31
C THR A 124 -5.12 9.41 5.07
N ASP A 125 -4.12 9.75 4.27
CA ASP A 125 -3.73 8.90 3.14
C ASP A 125 -2.96 7.66 3.60
N LEU A 126 -2.17 7.78 4.66
CA LEU A 126 -1.43 6.67 5.26
C LEU A 126 -2.34 5.69 6.00
N ASP A 127 -3.34 6.19 6.74
CA ASP A 127 -4.36 5.37 7.41
C ASP A 127 -5.12 4.47 6.41
N LEU A 128 -5.27 4.91 5.16
CA LEU A 128 -5.89 4.13 4.09
C LEU A 128 -4.93 3.16 3.39
N GLN A 129 -3.62 3.47 3.38
CA GLN A 129 -2.60 2.63 2.73
C GLN A 129 -2.13 1.50 3.63
N PHE A 130 -2.15 1.69 4.94
CA PHE A 130 -1.66 0.70 5.90
C PHE A 130 -2.39 -0.64 5.83
N PRO A 131 -3.73 -0.72 5.77
CA PRO A 131 -4.43 -2.01 5.65
C PRO A 131 -4.12 -2.77 4.35
N GLU A 132 -3.93 -2.05 3.24
CA GLU A 132 -3.55 -2.65 1.96
C GLU A 132 -2.10 -3.16 1.99
N MET A 133 -1.19 -2.41 2.63
CA MET A 133 0.19 -2.84 2.86
C MET A 133 0.26 -4.09 3.77
N GLU A 134 -0.57 -4.16 4.82
CA GLU A 134 -0.69 -5.36 5.64
C GLU A 134 -1.25 -6.55 4.86
N ARG A 135 -2.26 -6.33 4.01
CA ARG A 135 -2.80 -7.36 3.13
C ARG A 135 -1.72 -7.88 2.19
N TYR A 136 -0.99 -6.97 1.53
CA TYR A 136 0.13 -7.31 0.69
C TYR A 136 1.18 -8.14 1.45
N ASN A 137 1.53 -7.73 2.67
CA ASN A 137 2.47 -8.47 3.52
C ASN A 137 1.96 -9.90 3.85
N ARG A 138 0.67 -10.07 4.11
CA ARG A 138 0.06 -11.41 4.33
C ARG A 138 0.14 -12.28 3.09
N GLU A 139 -0.24 -11.75 1.93
CA GLU A 139 -0.18 -12.47 0.64
C GLU A 139 1.27 -12.84 0.28
N MET A 140 2.22 -11.91 0.50
CA MET A 140 3.65 -12.13 0.31
C MET A 140 4.15 -13.27 1.21
N LYS A 141 3.86 -13.24 2.52
CA LYS A 141 4.25 -14.29 3.46
C LYS A 141 3.65 -15.65 3.09
N SER A 142 2.39 -15.66 2.64
CA SER A 142 1.74 -16.89 2.14
C SER A 142 2.50 -17.48 0.96
N ASN A 143 2.87 -16.65 -0.03
CA ASN A 143 3.67 -17.12 -1.16
C ASN A 143 5.05 -17.63 -0.70
N ILE A 144 5.73 -16.90 0.18
CA ILE A 144 7.05 -17.29 0.71
C ILE A 144 6.98 -18.67 1.37
N ASN A 145 5.96 -18.93 2.20
CA ASN A 145 5.80 -20.22 2.88
C ASN A 145 5.64 -21.36 1.87
N VAL A 146 4.72 -21.21 0.91
CA VAL A 146 4.49 -22.22 -0.13
C VAL A 146 5.76 -22.48 -0.93
N ILE A 147 6.49 -21.43 -1.31
CA ILE A 147 7.73 -21.57 -2.07
C ILE A 147 8.82 -22.26 -1.25
N SER A 148 8.98 -21.88 0.02
CA SER A 148 10.00 -22.45 0.91
C SER A 148 9.76 -23.94 1.14
N GLU A 149 8.50 -24.36 1.33
CA GLU A 149 8.13 -25.78 1.44
C GLU A 149 8.52 -26.57 0.18
N GLN A 150 8.26 -25.99 -0.99
CA GLN A 150 8.58 -26.64 -2.26
C GLN A 150 10.08 -26.73 -2.50
N LEU A 151 10.86 -25.67 -2.18
CA LEU A 151 12.32 -25.71 -2.24
C LEU A 151 12.90 -26.74 -1.26
N SER A 152 12.33 -26.85 -0.06
CA SER A 152 12.72 -27.89 0.90
C SER A 152 12.50 -29.30 0.34
N HIS A 153 11.34 -29.55 -0.27
CA HIS A 153 11.04 -30.84 -0.92
C HIS A 153 12.03 -31.11 -2.07
N LEU A 154 12.28 -30.14 -2.96
CA LEU A 154 13.26 -30.32 -4.03
C LEU A 154 14.66 -30.61 -3.52
N ARG A 155 15.06 -29.98 -2.42
CA ARG A 155 16.35 -30.25 -1.77
C ARG A 155 16.41 -31.68 -1.21
N CYS A 156 15.33 -32.19 -0.63
CA CYS A 156 15.24 -33.61 -0.24
C CYS A 156 15.38 -34.56 -1.44
N VAL A 157 14.75 -34.23 -2.57
CA VAL A 157 14.86 -35.01 -3.82
C VAL A 157 16.28 -34.99 -4.37
N VAL A 158 16.92 -33.81 -4.43
CA VAL A 158 18.31 -33.66 -4.89
C VAL A 158 19.27 -34.48 -4.03
N ASN A 159 19.04 -34.51 -2.71
CA ASN A 159 19.81 -35.32 -1.77
C ASN A 159 19.50 -36.82 -1.82
N GLY A 160 18.55 -37.25 -2.66
CA GLY A 160 18.14 -38.65 -2.78
C GLY A 160 17.33 -39.18 -1.58
N GLN A 161 16.80 -38.28 -0.75
CA GLN A 161 15.98 -38.64 0.41
C GLN A 161 14.51 -38.88 0.03
N GLU A 162 14.05 -38.25 -1.05
CA GLU A 162 12.69 -38.38 -1.58
C GLU A 162 12.70 -38.63 -3.10
N ASN A 163 11.64 -39.25 -3.61
CA ASN A 163 11.45 -39.42 -5.05
C ASN A 163 10.82 -38.15 -5.64
N PHE A 164 11.27 -37.75 -6.85
CA PHE A 164 10.72 -36.59 -7.55
C PHE A 164 9.19 -36.70 -7.80
N GLY A 165 8.68 -37.93 -7.91
CA GLY A 165 7.26 -38.24 -8.10
C GLY A 165 6.70 -37.78 -9.45
N ASP A 166 5.45 -38.16 -9.75
CA ASP A 166 4.72 -37.75 -10.95
C ASP A 166 3.81 -36.52 -10.71
N ARG A 167 3.83 -35.96 -9.49
CA ARG A 167 2.99 -34.81 -9.17
C ARG A 167 3.51 -33.59 -9.93
N PRO A 168 2.67 -32.93 -10.75
CA PRO A 168 3.09 -31.71 -11.41
C PRO A 168 3.37 -30.66 -10.33
N LEU A 169 4.57 -30.07 -10.39
CA LEU A 169 4.95 -28.95 -9.53
C LEU A 169 4.15 -27.71 -9.92
N LYS A 170 2.87 -27.67 -9.55
CA LYS A 170 1.94 -26.59 -9.88
C LYS A 170 1.69 -25.76 -8.63
N ILE A 171 2.26 -24.56 -8.59
CA ILE A 171 1.97 -23.60 -7.53
C ILE A 171 0.98 -22.57 -8.03
N THR A 172 -0.08 -22.33 -7.25
CA THR A 172 -0.94 -21.16 -7.42
C THR A 172 -0.42 -20.08 -6.47
N LEU A 173 0.31 -19.11 -7.00
CA LEU A 173 0.86 -18.00 -6.23
C LEU A 173 0.01 -16.74 -6.40
N HIS A 174 -0.10 -15.94 -5.34
CA HIS A 174 -0.65 -14.61 -5.45
C HIS A 174 0.28 -13.76 -6.33
N LYS A 175 -0.26 -13.16 -7.39
CA LYS A 175 0.53 -12.26 -8.25
C LYS A 175 1.04 -11.09 -7.41
N PRO A 176 2.34 -10.74 -7.46
CA PRO A 176 2.85 -9.59 -6.73
C PRO A 176 2.12 -8.32 -7.20
N GLN A 177 1.35 -7.69 -6.30
CA GLN A 177 0.69 -6.42 -6.54
C GLN A 177 1.45 -5.33 -5.78
N GLY A 178 2.09 -4.40 -6.50
CA GLY A 178 2.82 -3.29 -5.86
C GLY A 178 1.90 -2.14 -5.44
N ILE A 179 2.46 -1.22 -4.64
CA ILE A 179 1.85 0.07 -4.27
C ILE A 179 1.25 0.83 -5.49
N PRO A 180 1.86 0.84 -6.70
CA PRO A 180 1.26 1.47 -7.88
C PRO A 180 -0.15 0.97 -8.25
N HIS A 181 -0.46 -0.30 -7.99
CA HIS A 181 -1.79 -0.85 -8.24
C HIS A 181 -2.82 -0.20 -7.32
N PHE A 182 -2.48 -0.08 -6.04
CA PHE A 182 -3.32 0.56 -5.02
C PHE A 182 -3.48 2.08 -5.26
N LEU A 183 -2.41 2.76 -5.71
CA LEU A 183 -2.46 4.18 -6.11
C LEU A 183 -3.38 4.41 -7.33
N LYS A 184 -3.35 3.52 -8.33
CA LYS A 184 -4.26 3.58 -9.51
C LYS A 184 -5.72 3.30 -9.15
N VAL A 185 -5.97 2.33 -8.27
CA VAL A 185 -7.32 2.06 -7.74
C VAL A 185 -7.87 3.29 -7.01
N ARG A 186 -7.06 4.02 -6.25
CA ARG A 186 -7.48 5.28 -5.61
C ARG A 186 -7.75 6.43 -6.56
N LYS A 187 -6.98 6.64 -7.62
CA LYS A 187 -7.36 7.63 -8.67
C LYS A 187 -8.77 7.35 -9.18
N LYS A 188 -9.06 6.07 -9.42
CA LYS A 188 -10.36 5.62 -9.89
C LYS A 188 -11.46 5.75 -8.82
N ILE A 189 -11.20 5.42 -7.55
CA ILE A 189 -12.17 5.58 -6.46
C ILE A 189 -12.44 7.07 -6.15
N ALA A 190 -11.40 7.89 -6.10
CA ALA A 190 -11.52 9.34 -5.88
C ALA A 190 -12.29 10.01 -7.03
N GLU A 191 -12.02 9.60 -8.28
CA GLU A 191 -12.79 10.02 -9.44
C GLU A 191 -14.26 9.59 -9.34
N LEU A 192 -14.54 8.34 -8.94
CA LEU A 192 -15.90 7.84 -8.74
C LEU A 192 -16.64 8.55 -7.60
N GLN A 193 -15.95 8.86 -6.50
CA GLN A 193 -16.51 9.63 -5.39
C GLN A 193 -16.76 11.09 -5.77
N ALA A 194 -15.87 11.71 -6.54
CA ALA A 194 -16.07 13.06 -7.08
C ALA A 194 -17.27 13.11 -8.04
N ARG A 195 -17.42 12.10 -8.91
CA ARG A 195 -18.61 11.95 -9.78
C ARG A 195 -19.90 11.78 -8.97
N ARG A 196 -19.90 10.95 -7.93
CA ARG A 196 -21.07 10.79 -7.03
C ARG A 196 -21.44 12.08 -6.28
N LYS A 197 -20.45 12.85 -5.83
CA LYS A 197 -20.67 14.17 -5.21
C LYS A 197 -21.15 15.23 -6.21
N GLY A 198 -20.72 15.14 -7.47
CA GLY A 198 -21.21 15.98 -8.57
C GLY A 198 -22.68 15.71 -8.91
N ILE A 199 -23.09 14.44 -8.93
CA ILE A 199 -24.48 14.01 -9.18
C ILE A 199 -25.40 14.45 -8.02
N ALA A 200 -24.94 14.37 -6.77
CA ALA A 200 -25.70 14.81 -5.60
C ALA A 200 -25.97 16.33 -5.54
N ARG A 201 -25.25 17.14 -6.32
CA ARG A 201 -25.47 18.60 -6.43
C ARG A 201 -26.48 18.99 -7.51
N GLN A 202 -26.95 18.04 -8.33
CA GLN A 202 -27.91 18.28 -9.41
C GLN A 202 -29.30 17.70 -9.13
N SER A 203 -29.56 17.19 -7.92
CA SER A 203 -30.91 16.77 -7.54
C SER A 203 -31.85 17.98 -7.51
N PRO A 204 -32.91 18.03 -8.33
CA PRO A 204 -33.87 19.13 -8.31
C PRO A 204 -34.58 19.16 -6.95
N GLN A 205 -34.70 20.34 -6.34
CA GLN A 205 -35.56 20.53 -5.18
C GLN A 205 -36.98 20.08 -5.54
N PRO A 206 -37.65 19.26 -4.70
CA PRO A 206 -39.07 18.98 -4.90
C PRO A 206 -39.84 20.30 -4.71
N ALA A 207 -40.61 20.68 -5.71
CA ALA A 207 -41.51 21.82 -5.65
C ALA A 207 -42.48 21.62 -4.47
N ALA A 208 -42.35 22.49 -3.46
CA ALA A 208 -43.28 22.53 -2.35
C ALA A 208 -44.66 22.95 -2.87
N SER A 209 -45.67 22.14 -2.57
CA SER A 209 -47.08 22.40 -2.83
C SER A 209 -47.71 23.12 -1.64
#